data_AF-A0A2H0VD40-F1
#
_entry.id   AF-A0A2H0VD40-F1
#
_cell.length_a   1.000
_cell.length_b   1.000
_cell.length_c   1.000
_cell.angle_alpha   90.00
_cell.angle_beta   90.00
_cell.angle_gamma   90.00
#
_symmetry.space_group_name_H-M   'P 1'
#
loop_
_entity.id
_entity.type
_entity.pdbx_description
1 polymer ?
#
loop_
_entity_poly.entity_id
_entity_poly.type
_entity_poly.pdbx_seq_one_letter_code
_entity_poly.pdbx_strand_id
1 'polypeptide(L)'
;MVAQFGKIFVHLERHIGNSKKRVDFYVFSPDGNFGVDVFYPSDMFNLNNALNIKLGAYKQFNDKLYYLVANTDITQTDINKVIKK
;
A
#
# COMPACT_ATOMS: atom_id res chain seq x y z
N MET A 1 2.74 21.73 4.51
CA MET A 1 1.32 21.28 4.47
C MET A 1 0.85 20.75 5.83
N VAL A 2 1.36 19.63 6.38
CA VAL A 2 1.06 19.27 7.80
C VAL A 2 1.56 20.35 8.77
N ALA A 3 2.79 20.84 8.56
CA ALA A 3 3.34 22.00 9.27
C ALA A 3 2.53 23.31 9.08
N GLN A 4 1.60 23.34 8.14
CA GLN A 4 0.84 24.54 7.77
C GLN A 4 -0.65 24.44 8.15
N PHE A 5 -1.20 23.22 8.31
CA PHE A 5 -2.63 23.00 8.58
C PHE A 5 -2.93 22.04 9.74
N GLY A 6 -1.93 21.32 10.29
CA GLY A 6 -2.09 20.46 11.46
C GLY A 6 -3.08 19.29 11.29
N LYS A 7 -3.47 18.93 10.07
CA LYS A 7 -4.47 17.90 9.78
C LYS A 7 -3.91 16.80 8.88
N ILE A 8 -4.39 15.57 9.10
CA ILE A 8 -4.15 14.43 8.21
C ILE A 8 -4.74 14.77 6.83
N PHE A 9 -3.96 14.56 5.78
CA PHE A 9 -4.39 14.83 4.42
C PHE A 9 -3.90 13.72 3.48
N VAL A 10 -4.71 13.41 2.46
CA VAL A 10 -4.44 12.34 1.50
C VAL A 10 -4.17 12.96 0.13
N HIS A 11 -3.00 12.68 -0.44
CA HIS A 11 -2.69 12.96 -1.84
C HIS A 11 -2.87 11.69 -2.68
N LEU A 12 -3.40 11.87 -3.89
CA LEU A 12 -3.70 10.79 -4.82
C LEU A 12 -2.57 10.51 -5.84
N GLU A 13 -1.44 11.22 -5.77
CA GLU A 13 -0.46 11.25 -6.89
C GLU A 13 1.01 10.96 -6.53
N ARG A 14 1.29 10.23 -5.44
CA ARG A 14 2.69 9.89 -5.12
C ARG A 14 3.20 8.75 -6.03
N HIS A 15 4.18 9.08 -6.87
CA HIS A 15 4.87 8.11 -7.72
C HIS A 15 5.77 7.16 -6.92
N ILE A 16 5.89 5.93 -7.44
CA ILE A 16 6.78 4.89 -6.91
C ILE A 16 8.10 4.97 -7.69
N GLY A 17 9.17 5.38 -7.01
CA GLY A 17 10.48 5.60 -7.63
C GLY A 17 10.41 6.58 -8.81
N ASN A 18 11.11 6.22 -9.89
CA ASN A 18 11.10 6.97 -11.17
C ASN A 18 10.01 6.46 -12.13
N SER A 19 9.10 5.61 -11.66
CA SER A 19 8.06 5.02 -12.50
C SER A 19 6.80 5.88 -12.55
N LYS A 20 5.97 5.68 -13.59
CA LYS A 20 4.61 6.24 -13.66
C LYS A 20 3.62 5.56 -12.70
N LYS A 21 4.04 4.48 -12.02
CA LYS A 21 3.19 3.78 -11.05
C LYS A 21 3.03 4.64 -9.80
N ARG A 22 1.87 4.56 -9.18
CA ARG A 22 1.49 5.34 -8.01
C ARG A 22 0.91 4.40 -6.97
N VAL A 23 0.98 4.83 -5.71
CA VAL A 23 0.17 4.22 -4.65
C VAL A 23 -1.27 4.74 -4.76
N ASP A 24 -2.25 3.95 -4.36
CA ASP A 24 -3.67 4.32 -4.42
C ASP A 24 -3.94 5.53 -3.50
N PHE A 25 -3.29 5.55 -2.33
CA PHE A 25 -3.29 6.70 -1.43
C PHE A 25 -1.90 7.01 -0.89
N TYR A 26 -1.57 8.29 -0.74
CA TYR A 26 -0.40 8.74 0.01
C TYR A 26 -0.84 9.70 1.11
N VAL A 27 -0.65 9.27 2.36
CA VAL A 27 -1.13 9.96 3.55
C VAL A 27 0.00 10.77 4.15
N PHE A 28 -0.27 12.06 4.38
CA PHE A 28 0.59 12.92 5.16
C PHE A 28 0.09 12.96 6.61
N SER A 29 0.97 12.65 7.55
CA SER A 29 0.65 12.64 8.98
C SER A 29 1.79 13.26 9.81
N PRO A 30 1.50 13.77 11.02
CA PRO A 30 2.54 14.25 11.94
C PRO A 30 3.58 13.18 12.30
N ASP A 31 3.17 11.91 12.35
CA ASP A 31 4.02 10.78 12.75
C ASP A 31 4.81 10.17 11.57
N GLY A 32 4.74 10.82 10.40
CA GLY A 32 5.39 10.41 9.16
C GLY A 32 4.40 10.11 8.05
N ASN A 33 4.88 10.26 6.81
CA ASN A 33 4.07 9.98 5.63
C ASN A 33 4.12 8.49 5.29
N PHE A 34 3.05 7.98 4.67
CA PHE A 34 2.99 6.59 4.23
C PHE A 34 2.08 6.42 3.01
N GLY A 35 2.36 5.39 2.23
CA GLY A 35 1.49 4.93 1.16
C GLY A 35 0.50 3.89 1.63
N VAL A 36 -0.64 3.78 0.94
CA VAL A 36 -1.59 2.68 1.06
C VAL A 36 -1.95 2.21 -0.35
N ASP A 37 -1.87 0.91 -0.57
CA ASP A 37 -2.39 0.25 -1.77
C ASP A 37 -3.52 -0.71 -1.39
N VAL A 38 -4.63 -0.61 -2.10
CA VAL A 38 -5.84 -1.39 -1.83
C VAL A 38 -5.96 -2.50 -2.87
N PHE A 39 -6.08 -3.72 -2.37
CA PHE A 39 -6.26 -4.93 -3.16
C PHE A 39 -7.69 -5.42 -2.99
N TYR A 40 -8.33 -5.76 -4.12
CA TYR A 40 -9.67 -6.33 -4.16
C TYR A 40 -9.63 -7.78 -4.68
N PRO A 41 -8.93 -8.71 -4.01
CA PRO A 41 -8.84 -10.09 -4.46
C PRO A 41 -10.17 -10.82 -4.20
N SER A 42 -10.55 -11.74 -5.09
CA SER A 42 -11.65 -12.68 -4.82
C SER A 42 -11.23 -13.84 -3.91
N ASP A 43 -9.93 -14.18 -3.89
CA ASP A 43 -9.36 -15.30 -3.16
C ASP A 43 -7.85 -15.10 -2.90
N MET A 44 -7.24 -16.03 -2.17
CA MET A 44 -5.81 -16.01 -1.86
C MET A 44 -4.90 -16.13 -3.09
N PHE A 45 -5.34 -16.83 -4.14
CA PHE A 45 -4.55 -16.98 -5.36
C PHE A 45 -4.44 -15.64 -6.10
N ASN A 46 -5.55 -14.92 -6.23
CA ASN A 46 -5.61 -13.60 -6.83
C ASN A 46 -4.85 -12.56 -6.00
N LEU A 47 -4.92 -12.64 -4.67
CA LEU A 47 -4.09 -11.81 -3.80
C LEU A 47 -2.60 -12.02 -4.06
N ASN A 48 -2.14 -13.28 -4.12
CA ASN A 48 -0.74 -13.61 -4.38
C ASN A 48 -0.26 -13.08 -5.73
N ASN A 49 -1.06 -13.24 -6.78
CA ASN A 49 -0.73 -12.73 -8.11
C ASN A 49 -0.62 -11.20 -8.11
N ALA A 50 -1.57 -10.50 -7.48
CA ALA A 50 -1.56 -9.05 -7.40
C ALA A 50 -0.35 -8.53 -6.60
N LEU A 51 -0.03 -9.17 -5.47
CA LEU A 51 1.15 -8.84 -4.67
C LEU A 51 2.43 -9.05 -5.49
N ASN A 52 2.60 -10.19 -6.17
CA ASN A 52 3.79 -10.47 -6.97
C ASN A 52 4.05 -9.43 -8.07
N ILE A 53 3.00 -8.93 -8.72
CA ILE A 53 3.10 -7.88 -9.74
C ILE A 53 3.58 -6.54 -9.14
N LYS A 54 3.14 -6.22 -7.91
CA LYS A 54 3.44 -4.93 -7.28
C LYS A 54 4.70 -4.93 -6.40
N LEU A 55 5.08 -6.06 -5.79
CA LEU A 55 6.25 -6.20 -4.91
C LEU A 55 7.55 -5.70 -5.55
N GLY A 56 7.74 -5.94 -6.85
CA GLY A 56 8.89 -5.43 -7.59
C GLY A 56 8.95 -3.91 -7.64
N ALA A 57 7.80 -3.23 -7.80
CA ALA A 57 7.72 -1.78 -7.79
C ALA A 57 7.95 -1.21 -6.38
N TYR A 58 7.42 -1.87 -5.35
CA TYR A 58 7.53 -1.42 -3.97
C TYR A 58 8.96 -1.37 -3.43
N LYS A 59 9.90 -2.13 -4.00
CA LYS A 59 11.33 -2.02 -3.66
C LYS A 59 11.90 -0.61 -3.87
N GLN A 60 11.26 0.20 -4.72
CA GLN A 60 11.65 1.58 -5.00
C GLN A 60 10.84 2.61 -4.21
N PHE A 61 9.95 2.16 -3.32
CA PHE A 61 9.14 3.02 -2.47
C PHE A 61 9.82 3.15 -1.11
N ASN A 62 10.29 4.36 -0.79
CA ASN A 62 11.15 4.60 0.38
C ASN A 62 10.36 4.86 1.67
N ASP A 63 9.07 5.18 1.57
CA ASP A 63 8.22 5.45 2.73
C ASP A 63 7.53 4.17 3.20
N LYS A 64 6.94 4.18 4.41
CA LYS A 64 6.10 3.06 4.87
C LYS A 64 4.96 2.83 3.88
N LEU A 65 4.68 1.57 3.58
CA LEU A 65 3.61 1.18 2.68
C LEU A 65 2.71 0.15 3.35
N TYR A 66 1.42 0.45 3.43
CA TYR A 66 0.40 -0.46 3.93
C TYR A 66 -0.32 -1.14 2.77
N TYR A 67 -0.52 -2.45 2.89
CA TYR A 67 -1.32 -3.23 1.96
C TYR A 67 -2.68 -3.48 2.58
N LEU A 68 -3.73 -2.88 2.02
CA LEU A 68 -5.10 -3.07 2.48
C LEU A 68 -5.78 -4.11 1.61
N VAL A 69 -6.22 -5.22 2.19
CA VAL A 69 -6.99 -6.25 1.49
C VAL A 69 -8.47 -5.99 1.76
N ALA A 70 -9.19 -5.56 0.73
CA ALA A 70 -10.63 -5.30 0.78
C ALA A 70 -11.43 -6.59 0.49
N ASN A 71 -11.16 -7.63 1.28
CA ASN A 71 -11.89 -8.89 1.29
C ASN A 71 -11.92 -9.43 2.73
N THR A 72 -13.11 -9.49 3.32
CA THR A 72 -13.30 -9.90 4.72
C THR A 72 -13.06 -11.39 4.96
N ASP A 73 -13.11 -12.20 3.91
CA ASP A 73 -12.89 -13.65 3.99
C ASP A 73 -11.39 -13.98 4.06
N ILE A 74 -10.53 -13.04 3.65
CA ILE A 74 -9.09 -13.17 3.75
C ILE A 74 -8.62 -12.59 5.08
N THR A 75 -8.20 -13.46 5.99
CA THR A 75 -7.76 -13.03 7.31
C THR A 75 -6.29 -12.58 7.31
N GLN A 76 -5.89 -11.79 8.31
CA GLN A 76 -4.48 -11.47 8.54
C GLN A 76 -3.61 -12.73 8.71
N THR A 77 -4.17 -13.80 9.28
CA THR A 77 -3.50 -15.09 9.42
C THR A 77 -3.17 -15.70 8.06
N ASP A 78 -4.06 -15.60 7.07
CA ASP A 78 -3.84 -16.13 5.73
C ASP A 78 -2.80 -15.31 4.96
N ILE A 79 -2.85 -13.99 5.10
CA ILE A 79 -1.84 -13.07 4.54
C ILE A 79 -0.45 -13.40 5.11
N ASN A 80 -0.36 -13.61 6.43
CA ASN A 80 0.91 -13.92 7.10
C ASN A 80 1.55 -15.23 6.61
N LYS A 81 0.76 -16.22 6.15
CA LYS A 81 1.29 -17.47 5.57
C LYS A 81 1.97 -17.23 4.23
N VAL A 82 1.56 -16.23 3.47
CA VAL A 82 2.11 -15.91 2.16
C VAL A 82 3.38 -15.07 2.26
N ILE A 83 3.37 -14.05 3.13
CA ILE A 83 4.46 -13.05 3.21
C ILE A 83 5.74 -13.63 3.84
N LYS A 84 5.65 -14.71 4.64
CA LYS A 84 6.80 -15.35 5.30
C LYS A 84 7.58 -16.35 4.42
N LYS A 85 7.26 -16.48 3.14
CA LYS A 85 8.05 -17.26 2.17
C LYS A 85 9.19 -16.43 1.61
#